data_AF-G9YWY4-F1
#
_entry.id   AF-G9YWY4-F1
#
_cell.length_a   1.000
_cell.length_b   1.000
_cell.length_c   1.000
_cell.angle_alpha   90.00
_cell.angle_beta   90.00
_cell.angle_gamma   90.00
#
_symmetry.space_group_name_H-M   'P 1'
#
loop_
_entity.id
_entity.type
_entity.pdbx_description
1 polymer ?
#
loop_
_entity_poly.entity_id
_entity_poly.type
_entity_poly.pdbx_seq_one_letter_code
_entity_poly.pdbx_strand_id
1 'polypeptide(L)'
;MASQFPQLAAQWHPDKNGALRPENVSPNSNRKVWWLCPLGHAWKATVTSRSREGAGCPFCAGRKVWPGFNDLETVEPKVAAQWHPTLNGQLTPRMVTAGSRRKVWWQCPEGHVWKAVVYSRAGKRKCGCPVCAGRISEARMKAYRHMVGEQQGKTER
;
A
#
# COMPACT_ATOMS: atom_id res chain seq x y z
N MET A 1 11.33 -26.90 -12.68
CA MET A 1 11.28 -26.10 -11.43
C MET A 1 10.68 -26.91 -10.29
N ALA A 2 9.57 -27.62 -10.53
CA ALA A 2 8.85 -28.39 -9.51
C ALA A 2 9.71 -29.38 -8.70
N SER A 3 10.56 -30.15 -9.34
CA SER A 3 11.40 -31.15 -8.68
C SER A 3 12.45 -30.57 -7.72
N GLN A 4 12.93 -29.34 -7.97
CA GLN A 4 13.95 -28.68 -7.14
C GLN A 4 13.34 -27.76 -6.08
N PHE A 5 12.12 -27.26 -6.31
CA PHE A 5 11.45 -26.29 -5.45
C PHE A 5 9.96 -26.60 -5.30
N PRO A 6 9.58 -27.69 -4.61
CA PRO A 6 8.18 -28.13 -4.48
C PRO A 6 7.28 -27.05 -3.83
N GLN A 7 7.78 -26.32 -2.84
CA GLN A 7 7.08 -25.22 -2.19
C GLN A 7 6.75 -24.05 -3.12
N LEU A 8 7.52 -23.87 -4.20
CA LEU A 8 7.27 -22.85 -5.21
C LEU A 8 6.31 -23.36 -6.29
N ALA A 9 6.40 -24.64 -6.68
CA ALA A 9 5.39 -25.24 -7.55
C ALA A 9 4.00 -25.23 -6.92
N ALA A 10 3.88 -25.45 -5.62
CA ALA A 10 2.62 -25.31 -4.88
C ALA A 10 2.04 -23.88 -4.91
N GLN A 11 2.88 -22.89 -5.20
CA GLN A 11 2.47 -21.48 -5.35
C GLN A 11 2.28 -21.07 -6.81
N TRP A 12 2.31 -22.01 -7.76
CA TRP A 12 1.98 -21.73 -9.14
C TRP A 12 0.49 -21.43 -9.25
N HIS A 13 0.12 -20.36 -9.96
CA HIS A 13 -1.30 -20.07 -10.14
C HIS A 13 -1.95 -21.14 -11.03
N PRO A 14 -3.09 -21.74 -10.65
CA PRO A 14 -3.71 -22.84 -11.37
C PRO A 14 -4.08 -22.46 -12.82
N ASP A 15 -4.75 -21.32 -13.02
CA ASP A 15 -5.36 -21.02 -14.33
C ASP A 15 -4.70 -19.87 -15.12
N LYS A 16 -3.91 -19.00 -14.47
CA LYS A 16 -3.41 -17.77 -15.09
C LYS A 16 -2.15 -17.95 -15.95
N ASN A 17 -1.58 -19.15 -16.01
CA ASN A 17 -0.36 -19.46 -16.76
C ASN A 17 -0.62 -20.23 -18.07
N GLY A 18 -1.89 -20.42 -18.46
CA GLY A 18 -2.27 -21.14 -19.68
C GLY A 18 -1.74 -22.58 -19.69
N ALA A 19 -1.11 -22.98 -20.79
CA ALA A 19 -0.50 -24.32 -20.93
C ALA A 19 0.84 -24.47 -20.17
N LEU A 20 1.39 -23.39 -19.61
CA LEU A 20 2.69 -23.47 -18.92
C LEU A 20 2.53 -24.19 -17.57
N ARG A 21 3.45 -25.13 -17.31
CA ARG A 21 3.47 -25.95 -16.11
C ARG A 21 4.79 -25.77 -15.35
N PRO A 22 4.81 -25.83 -14.00
CA PRO A 22 6.03 -25.69 -13.20
C PRO A 22 7.15 -26.68 -13.57
N GLU A 23 6.79 -27.86 -14.06
CA GLU A 23 7.71 -28.93 -14.45
C GLU A 23 8.55 -28.48 -15.66
N ASN A 24 7.90 -27.76 -16.57
CA ASN A 24 8.45 -27.35 -17.88
C ASN A 24 9.24 -26.03 -17.83
N VAL A 25 9.55 -25.51 -16.64
CA VAL A 25 10.24 -24.23 -16.49
C VAL A 25 11.51 -24.38 -15.67
N SER A 26 12.62 -23.83 -16.17
CA SER A 26 13.88 -23.77 -15.43
C SER A 26 13.78 -22.83 -14.22
N PRO A 27 14.32 -23.21 -13.05
CA PRO A 27 14.42 -22.30 -11.90
C PRO A 27 15.09 -20.97 -12.21
N ASN A 28 16.02 -20.92 -13.17
CA ASN A 28 16.73 -19.69 -13.55
C ASN A 28 16.03 -18.86 -14.65
N SER A 29 14.74 -19.11 -14.88
CA SER A 29 14.01 -18.39 -15.94
C SER A 29 13.63 -16.97 -15.52
N ASN A 30 13.91 -16.01 -16.41
CA ASN A 30 13.40 -14.63 -16.30
C ASN A 30 11.94 -14.49 -16.75
N ARG A 31 11.25 -15.59 -17.07
CA ARG A 31 9.84 -15.58 -17.45
C ARG A 31 8.98 -15.09 -16.28
N LYS A 32 8.17 -14.06 -16.53
CA LYS A 32 7.15 -13.60 -15.59
C LYS A 32 5.93 -14.51 -15.67
N VAL A 33 5.59 -15.14 -14.56
CA VAL A 33 4.43 -16.03 -14.43
C VAL A 33 3.58 -15.58 -13.26
N TRP A 34 2.33 -16.05 -13.23
CA TRP A 34 1.42 -15.83 -12.12
C TRP A 34 1.67 -16.84 -11.00
N TRP A 35 1.72 -16.31 -9.79
CA TRP A 35 1.86 -17.05 -8.55
C TRP A 35 0.61 -16.81 -7.70
N LEU A 36 0.33 -17.76 -6.81
CA LEU A 36 -0.74 -17.74 -5.82
C LEU A 36 -0.15 -18.16 -4.48
N CYS A 37 -0.27 -17.34 -3.44
CA CYS A 37 0.17 -17.74 -2.10
C CYS A 37 -0.97 -18.45 -1.36
N PRO A 38 -0.68 -19.14 -0.24
CA PRO A 38 -1.71 -19.83 0.55
C PRO A 38 -2.85 -18.94 1.06
N LEU A 39 -2.65 -17.61 1.15
CA LEU A 39 -3.69 -16.65 1.50
C LEU A 39 -4.54 -16.19 0.30
N GLY A 40 -4.37 -16.79 -0.88
CA GLY A 40 -5.15 -16.47 -2.07
C GLY A 40 -4.68 -15.25 -2.86
N HIS A 41 -3.58 -14.60 -2.48
CA HIS A 41 -3.09 -13.44 -3.23
C HIS A 41 -2.44 -13.89 -4.55
N ALA A 42 -2.91 -13.35 -5.67
CA ALA A 42 -2.33 -13.60 -6.99
C ALA A 42 -1.38 -12.47 -7.42
N TRP A 43 -0.16 -12.79 -7.83
CA TRP A 43 0.78 -11.78 -8.37
C TRP A 43 1.67 -12.31 -9.50
N LYS A 44 2.20 -11.40 -10.32
CA LYS A 44 3.23 -11.71 -11.31
C LYS A 44 4.64 -11.52 -10.72
N ALA A 45 5.51 -12.50 -10.91
CA ALA A 45 6.95 -12.40 -10.63
C ALA A 45 7.74 -13.30 -11.58
N THR A 46 9.04 -13.01 -11.76
CA THR A 46 9.93 -13.90 -12.52
C THR A 46 10.21 -15.19 -11.75
N VAL A 47 10.48 -16.29 -12.44
CA VAL A 47 10.84 -17.55 -11.76
C VAL A 47 12.16 -17.42 -11.00
N THR A 48 13.18 -16.77 -11.57
CA THR A 48 14.46 -16.50 -10.89
C THR A 48 14.30 -15.73 -9.58
N SER A 49 13.48 -14.67 -9.53
CA SER A 49 13.32 -13.91 -8.28
C SER A 49 12.68 -14.74 -7.17
N ARG A 50 11.92 -15.78 -7.54
CA ARG A 50 11.28 -16.69 -6.59
C ARG A 50 12.22 -17.79 -6.14
N SER A 51 12.93 -18.42 -7.08
CA SER A 51 13.76 -19.60 -6.86
C SER A 51 15.15 -19.29 -6.33
N ARG A 52 15.76 -18.16 -6.74
CA ARG A 52 17.13 -17.77 -6.40
C ARG A 52 17.18 -16.66 -5.37
N GLU A 53 16.35 -15.65 -5.52
CA GLU A 53 16.33 -14.49 -4.60
C GLU A 53 15.36 -14.68 -3.42
N GLY A 54 14.52 -15.73 -3.44
CA GLY A 54 13.58 -16.02 -2.36
C GLY A 54 12.44 -15.01 -2.22
N ALA A 55 12.12 -14.23 -3.27
CA ALA A 55 11.12 -13.18 -3.19
C ALA A 55 9.72 -13.73 -2.86
N GLY A 56 9.18 -13.40 -1.69
CA GLY A 56 7.83 -13.81 -1.27
C GLY A 56 6.68 -13.06 -1.95
N CYS A 57 5.45 -13.39 -1.54
CA CYS A 57 4.25 -12.65 -1.94
C CYS A 57 4.38 -11.16 -1.54
N PRO A 58 4.25 -10.20 -2.49
CA PRO A 58 4.45 -8.80 -2.20
C PRO A 58 3.35 -8.18 -1.33
N PHE A 59 2.16 -8.79 -1.30
CA PHE A 59 1.04 -8.36 -0.47
C PHE A 59 1.25 -8.77 1.00
N CYS A 60 1.62 -10.03 1.24
CA CYS A 60 1.99 -10.52 2.58
C CYS A 60 3.17 -9.74 3.18
N ALA A 61 4.14 -9.36 2.34
CA ALA A 61 5.28 -8.54 2.76
C ALA A 61 4.96 -7.04 2.89
N GLY A 62 3.71 -6.60 2.67
CA GLY A 62 3.29 -5.20 2.77
C GLY A 62 3.88 -4.26 1.71
N ARG A 63 4.50 -4.80 0.65
CA ARG A 63 5.11 -4.03 -0.45
C ARG A 63 4.10 -3.60 -1.51
N LYS A 64 3.00 -4.34 -1.65
CA LYS A 64 1.85 -4.00 -2.50
C LYS A 64 0.57 -4.05 -1.69
N VAL A 65 -0.41 -3.28 -2.11
CA VAL A 65 -1.72 -3.19 -1.47
C VAL A 65 -2.64 -4.26 -2.03
N TRP A 66 -3.33 -4.97 -1.14
CA TRP A 66 -4.45 -5.84 -1.42
C TRP A 66 -5.65 -5.35 -0.60
N PRO A 67 -6.68 -4.76 -1.24
CA PRO A 67 -7.86 -4.27 -0.55
C PRO A 67 -8.55 -5.36 0.27
N GLY A 68 -8.99 -5.03 1.48
CA GLY A 68 -9.57 -5.97 2.44
C GLY A 68 -8.57 -6.81 3.21
N PHE A 69 -7.26 -6.65 2.99
CA PHE A 69 -6.21 -7.41 3.68
C PHE A 69 -5.17 -6.54 4.36
N ASN A 70 -4.43 -5.73 3.59
CA ASN A 70 -3.31 -4.93 4.12
C ASN A 70 -3.38 -3.44 3.76
N ASP A 71 -4.51 -3.01 3.20
CA ASP A 71 -4.77 -1.60 2.97
C ASP A 71 -5.06 -0.87 4.29
N LEU A 72 -4.86 0.45 4.29
CA LEU A 72 -4.93 1.28 5.48
C LEU A 72 -6.33 1.27 6.13
N GLU A 73 -7.40 1.19 5.33
CA GLU A 73 -8.76 1.15 5.87
C GLU A 73 -9.00 -0.11 6.67
N THR A 74 -8.57 -1.25 6.13
CA THR A 74 -8.70 -2.55 6.78
C THR A 74 -7.87 -2.63 8.06
N VAL A 75 -6.60 -2.22 8.02
CA VAL A 75 -5.67 -2.47 9.14
C VAL A 75 -5.63 -1.36 10.19
N GLU A 76 -5.98 -0.12 9.84
CA GLU A 76 -5.96 1.04 10.75
C GLU A 76 -7.18 1.95 10.52
N PRO A 77 -8.42 1.48 10.77
CA PRO A 77 -9.65 2.22 10.44
C PRO A 77 -9.74 3.59 11.12
N LYS A 78 -9.24 3.73 12.36
CA LYS A 78 -9.21 5.03 13.08
C LYS A 78 -8.27 6.05 12.43
N VAL A 79 -7.20 5.59 11.78
CA VAL A 79 -6.30 6.44 11.02
C VAL A 79 -6.89 6.75 9.66
N ALA A 80 -7.48 5.76 8.99
CA ALA A 80 -8.19 5.94 7.72
C ALA A 80 -9.35 6.94 7.82
N ALA A 81 -10.08 6.98 8.95
CA ALA A 81 -11.12 7.95 9.21
C ALA A 81 -10.62 9.40 9.24
N GLN A 82 -9.32 9.62 9.41
CA GLN A 82 -8.69 10.95 9.37
C GLN A 82 -8.17 11.30 7.97
N TRP A 83 -8.48 10.50 6.95
CA TRP A 83 -8.16 10.81 5.57
C TRP A 83 -8.95 12.04 5.14
N HIS A 84 -8.30 13.04 4.55
CA HIS A 84 -9.01 14.22 4.09
C HIS A 84 -9.96 13.85 2.93
N PRO A 85 -11.24 14.30 2.95
CA PRO A 85 -12.26 13.86 2.00
C PRO A 85 -11.98 14.20 0.53
N THR A 86 -11.44 15.38 0.23
CA THR A 86 -11.29 15.87 -1.16
C THR A 86 -9.84 16.11 -1.63
N LEU A 87 -8.91 16.46 -0.72
CA LEU A 87 -7.56 16.91 -1.10
C LEU A 87 -6.61 15.80 -1.57
N ASN A 88 -7.02 14.54 -1.51
CA ASN A 88 -6.21 13.40 -1.95
C ASN A 88 -6.57 12.92 -3.38
N GLY A 89 -7.47 13.63 -4.07
CA GLY A 89 -7.95 13.24 -5.40
C GLY A 89 -8.56 11.84 -5.39
N GLN A 90 -8.16 11.00 -6.35
CA GLN A 90 -8.64 9.61 -6.44
C GLN A 90 -7.95 8.65 -5.45
N LEU A 91 -7.02 9.12 -4.61
CA LEU A 91 -6.34 8.25 -3.67
C LEU A 91 -7.21 8.01 -2.44
N THR A 92 -7.53 6.74 -2.18
CA THR A 92 -8.29 6.31 -1.00
C THR A 92 -7.41 5.54 -0.01
N PRO A 93 -7.85 5.41 1.27
CA PRO A 93 -7.18 4.55 2.25
C PRO A 93 -7.03 3.09 1.78
N ARG A 94 -7.96 2.59 0.94
CA ARG A 94 -7.90 1.23 0.34
C ARG A 94 -6.75 1.03 -0.65
N MET A 95 -6.07 2.08 -1.06
CA MET A 95 -5.02 2.08 -2.10
C MET A 95 -3.60 2.25 -1.53
N VAL A 96 -3.45 2.26 -0.20
CA VAL A 96 -2.16 2.41 0.48
C VAL A 96 -2.05 1.44 1.64
N THR A 97 -0.83 0.94 1.91
CA THR A 97 -0.58 0.18 3.15
C THR A 97 -0.25 1.14 4.29
N ALA A 98 -0.36 0.67 5.53
CA ALA A 98 0.13 1.40 6.71
C ALA A 98 1.63 1.75 6.64
N GLY A 99 2.43 1.01 5.86
CA GLY A 99 3.86 1.26 5.62
C GLY A 99 4.16 2.29 4.54
N SER A 100 3.15 2.87 3.89
CA SER A 100 3.32 3.73 2.72
C SER A 100 4.07 5.03 3.05
N ARG A 101 5.01 5.41 2.17
CA ARG A 101 5.74 6.70 2.23
C ARG A 101 5.01 7.84 1.52
N ARG A 102 3.81 7.60 0.99
CA ARG A 102 3.01 8.64 0.30
C ARG A 102 2.64 9.74 1.29
N LYS A 103 2.85 11.00 0.90
CA LYS A 103 2.37 12.19 1.61
C LYS A 103 0.93 12.46 1.18
N VAL A 104 0.02 12.51 2.15
CA VAL A 104 -1.41 12.72 1.94
C VAL A 104 -1.91 13.77 2.92
N TRP A 105 -3.07 14.33 2.62
CA TRP A 105 -3.79 15.24 3.47
C TRP A 105 -4.64 14.49 4.48
N TRP A 106 -4.59 14.95 5.72
CA TRP A 106 -5.32 14.41 6.85
C TRP A 106 -6.21 15.50 7.44
N GLN A 107 -7.30 15.08 8.06
CA GLN A 107 -8.19 15.91 8.84
C GLN A 107 -8.51 15.18 10.15
N CYS A 108 -8.29 15.80 11.30
CA CYS A 108 -8.67 15.20 12.58
C CYS A 108 -10.12 15.57 12.93
N PRO A 109 -10.73 14.94 13.97
CA PRO A 109 -12.08 15.26 14.40
C PRO A 109 -12.29 16.74 14.76
N GLU A 110 -11.26 17.43 15.26
CA GLU A 110 -11.27 18.87 15.54
C GLU A 110 -11.19 19.75 14.27
N GLY A 111 -11.23 19.15 13.08
CA GLY A 111 -11.19 19.87 11.80
C GLY A 111 -9.80 20.35 11.36
N HIS A 112 -8.75 20.13 12.15
CA HIS A 112 -7.39 20.52 11.73
C HIS A 112 -6.95 19.73 10.50
N VAL A 113 -6.46 20.45 9.48
CA VAL A 113 -5.94 19.85 8.25
C VAL A 113 -4.42 19.93 8.22
N TRP A 114 -3.75 18.82 7.89
CA TRP A 114 -2.30 18.79 7.73
C TRP A 114 -1.85 17.75 6.70
N LYS A 115 -0.62 17.94 6.18
CA LYS A 115 0.00 17.01 5.22
C LYS A 115 1.09 16.19 5.90
N ALA A 116 0.98 14.85 5.85
CA ALA A 116 1.94 13.92 6.45
C ALA A 116 2.04 12.60 5.67
N VAL A 117 3.13 11.85 5.89
CA VAL A 117 3.32 10.52 5.30
C VAL A 117 2.48 9.47 6.02
N VAL A 118 1.86 8.52 5.29
CA VAL A 118 1.02 7.45 5.86
C VAL A 118 1.73 6.65 6.96
N TYR A 119 2.98 6.22 6.74
CA TYR A 119 3.72 5.46 7.74
C TYR A 119 3.94 6.21 9.07
N SER A 120 4.05 7.55 9.06
CA SER A 120 4.18 8.31 10.32
C SER A 120 2.91 8.22 11.17
N ARG A 121 1.76 8.02 10.53
CA ARG A 121 0.43 7.99 11.11
C ARG A 121 -0.03 6.59 11.50
N ALA A 122 0.27 5.61 10.65
CA ALA A 122 -0.22 4.23 10.77
C ALA A 122 0.86 3.22 11.18
N GLY A 123 2.14 3.60 11.06
CA GLY A 123 3.27 2.77 11.49
C GLY A 123 3.49 2.79 13.00
N LYS A 124 4.61 2.21 13.46
CA LYS A 124 4.89 1.98 14.90
C LYS A 124 4.75 3.20 15.80
N ARG A 125 5.10 4.41 15.31
CA ARG A 125 5.06 5.64 16.11
C ARG A 125 3.66 6.25 16.25
N LYS A 126 2.73 5.92 15.34
CA LYS A 126 1.34 6.44 15.29
C LYS A 126 1.19 7.93 15.65
N CYS A 127 1.95 8.80 15.00
CA CYS A 127 1.96 10.22 15.33
C CYS A 127 0.58 10.85 15.12
N GLY A 128 0.09 11.61 16.11
CA GLY A 128 -1.19 12.31 16.11
C GLY A 128 -1.23 13.58 15.24
N CYS A 129 -2.33 14.34 15.35
CA CYS A 129 -2.45 15.64 14.69
C CYS A 129 -1.38 16.59 15.29
N PRO A 130 -0.51 17.22 14.48
CA PRO A 130 0.53 18.10 15.00
C PRO A 130 -0.02 19.39 15.59
N VAL A 131 -1.23 19.81 15.18
CA VAL A 131 -1.92 20.97 15.75
C VAL A 131 -2.40 20.66 17.16
N CYS A 132 -3.17 19.59 17.33
CA CYS A 132 -3.64 19.15 18.67
C CYS A 132 -2.47 18.88 19.63
N ALA A 133 -1.33 18.41 19.12
CA ALA A 133 -0.14 18.14 19.93
C ALA A 133 0.68 19.40 20.27
N GLY A 134 0.33 20.60 19.77
CA GLY A 134 1.12 21.82 19.95
C GLY A 134 2.50 21.78 19.27
N ARG A 135 2.68 20.95 18.23
CA ARG A 135 3.97 20.67 17.55
C ARG A 135 4.06 21.31 16.17
N ILE A 136 3.31 22.38 15.92
CA ILE A 136 3.29 23.09 14.64
C ILE A 136 3.49 24.59 14.87
N SER A 137 4.30 25.22 14.04
CA SER A 137 4.44 26.68 14.06
C SER A 137 3.24 27.36 13.42
N GLU A 138 2.93 28.58 13.85
CA GLU A 138 1.84 29.39 13.27
C GLU A 138 2.01 29.58 11.77
N ALA A 139 3.24 29.82 11.30
CA ALA A 139 3.55 29.96 9.88
C ALA A 139 3.14 28.72 9.07
N ARG A 140 3.41 27.52 9.60
CA ARG A 140 3.04 26.26 8.95
C ARG A 140 1.54 26.00 9.01
N MET A 141 0.86 26.42 10.08
CA MET A 141 -0.60 26.34 10.17
C MET A 141 -1.27 27.26 9.14
N LYS A 142 -0.78 28.50 8.98
CA LYS A 142 -1.25 29.44 7.94
C LYS A 142 -1.05 28.87 6.54
N ALA A 143 0.12 28.27 6.27
CA ALA A 143 0.40 27.64 4.98
C ALA A 143 -0.57 26.49 4.66
N TYR A 144 -0.93 25.64 5.63
CA TYR A 144 -1.93 24.60 5.41
C TYR A 144 -3.32 25.15 5.11
N ARG A 145 -3.78 26.17 5.85
CA ARG A 145 -5.08 26.81 5.57
C ARG A 145 -5.13 27.39 4.15
N HIS A 146 -4.05 28.05 3.71
CA HIS A 146 -3.96 28.60 2.35
C HIS A 146 -4.05 27.51 1.28
N MET A 147 -3.24 26.45 1.41
CA MET A 147 -3.24 25.34 0.46
C MET A 147 -4.59 24.61 0.38
N VAL A 148 -5.30 24.50 1.50
CA VAL A 148 -6.66 23.92 1.53
C VAL A 148 -7.63 24.80 0.75
N GLY A 149 -7.63 26.12 1.00
CA GLY A 149 -8.50 27.07 0.30
C GLY A 149 -8.27 27.10 -1.22
N GLU A 150 -7.01 27.05 -1.66
CA GLU A 150 -6.66 27.02 -3.09
C GLU A 150 -7.09 25.72 -3.80
N GLN A 151 -7.12 24.60 -3.09
CA GLN A 151 -7.53 23.30 -3.65
C GLN A 151 -9.06 23.14 -3.66
N GLN A 152 -9.77 23.69 -2.69
CA GLN A 152 -11.24 23.71 -2.68
C GLN A 152 -11.81 24.54 -3.85
N GLY A 153 -11.29 25.75 -4.08
CA GLY A 153 -11.74 26.62 -5.19
C GLY A 153 -11.39 26.14 -6.62
N LYS A 154 -10.65 25.03 -6.75
CA LYS A 154 -10.40 24.33 -8.03
C LYS A 154 -11.34 23.14 -8.27
N THR A 155 -12.03 22.67 -7.23
CA THR A 155 -12.94 21.52 -7.29
C THR A 155 -14.38 21.96 -7.57
N GLU A 156 -14.67 23.27 -7.43
CA GLU A 156 -16.00 23.90 -7.59
C GLU A 156 -16.17 24.64 -8.94
N ARG A 157 -15.22 24.48 -9.88
CA ARG A 157 -15.28 25.00 -11.25
C ARG A 157 -15.29 23.85 -12.24
#